data_AF-A0A3N4KCH9-F1
#
_entry.id   AF-A0A3N4KCH9-F1
#
_cell.length_a   1.000
_cell.length_b   1.000
_cell.length_c   1.000
_cell.angle_alpha   90.00
_cell.angle_beta   90.00
_cell.angle_gamma   90.00
#
_symmetry.space_group_name_H-M   'P 1'
#
loop_
_entity.id
_entity.type
_entity.pdbx_description
1 polymer ?
#
loop_
_entity_poly.entity_id
_entity_poly.type
_entity_poly.pdbx_seq_one_letter_code
_entity_poly.pdbx_strand_id
1 'polypeptide(L)'
;MGEEIQLLSTSLQELDETENFSIQSSQKITIHANTTRRWLHRLGYSWKEVKKGVYKDGHEREDVVVYRQNVFLKTLEDLKPRIPYPIRDSNGDVEEVEIPYLKPGDKLCIPVTHDEATCNANDGPHYQWIKGDENLLRKKSRGQGLHISKFITPYGRLCVPQCELSDQELIQHELHKRYVTEIIQCGGDIWWDQDHIVQRTLTAINIFEAAYAGCQALFLFDNATSHSAFAEDELKSSKI
;
A
#
# COMPACT_ATOMS: atom_id res chain seq x y z
N MET A 1 58.22 -16.73 16.21
CA MET A 1 57.52 -17.33 15.04
C MET A 1 57.61 -18.86 14.97
N GLY A 2 58.17 -19.57 15.96
CA GLY A 2 58.13 -21.05 16.01
C GLY A 2 57.17 -21.57 17.09
N GLU A 3 57.14 -20.92 18.25
CA GLU A 3 56.34 -21.37 19.41
C GLU A 3 54.83 -21.04 19.27
N GLU A 4 54.45 -19.95 18.60
CA GLU A 4 53.03 -19.61 18.37
C GLU A 4 52.35 -20.56 17.37
N ILE A 5 53.10 -21.12 16.42
CA ILE A 5 52.57 -22.09 15.44
C ILE A 5 52.35 -23.46 16.09
N GLN A 6 53.20 -23.83 17.07
CA GLN A 6 53.04 -25.07 17.84
C GLN A 6 51.84 -25.01 18.81
N LEU A 7 51.56 -23.84 19.40
CA LEU A 7 50.36 -23.64 20.23
C LEU A 7 49.06 -23.71 19.41
N LEU A 8 49.09 -23.19 18.17
CA LEU A 8 47.95 -23.29 17.24
C LEU A 8 47.73 -24.73 16.73
N SER A 9 48.79 -25.50 16.44
CA SER A 9 48.66 -26.87 15.97
C SER A 9 48.16 -27.84 17.05
N THR A 10 48.55 -27.60 18.31
CA THR A 10 48.12 -28.45 19.44
C THR A 10 46.68 -28.14 19.84
N SER A 11 46.26 -26.87 19.78
CA SER A 11 44.88 -26.45 20.01
C SER A 11 43.91 -26.96 18.92
N LEU A 12 44.38 -27.08 17.68
CA LEU A 12 43.60 -27.68 16.58
C LEU A 12 43.46 -29.21 16.70
N GLN A 13 44.46 -29.91 17.24
CA GLN A 13 44.35 -31.35 17.50
C GLN A 13 43.41 -31.69 18.69
N GLU A 14 43.35 -30.84 19.72
CA GLU A 14 42.40 -31.01 20.83
C GLU A 14 40.94 -30.75 20.40
N LEU A 15 40.71 -29.96 19.36
CA LEU A 15 39.38 -29.73 18.79
C LEU A 15 38.92 -30.88 17.87
N ASP A 16 39.84 -31.59 17.22
CA ASP A 16 39.52 -32.77 16.38
C ASP A 16 39.23 -34.02 17.23
N GLU A 17 39.85 -34.18 18.41
CA GLU A 17 39.59 -35.33 19.29
C GLU A 17 38.26 -35.22 20.05
N THR A 18 37.65 -34.03 20.13
CA THR A 18 36.33 -33.83 20.76
C THR A 18 35.14 -34.05 19.83
N GLU A 19 35.37 -34.32 18.53
CA GLU A 19 34.33 -34.63 17.54
C GLU A 19 34.03 -36.13 17.36
N ASN A 20 34.49 -37.01 18.26
CA ASN A 20 34.08 -38.42 18.27
C ASN A 20 33.02 -38.75 19.34
N PHE A 21 32.21 -37.76 19.75
CA PHE A 21 30.92 -38.10 20.32
C PHE A 21 29.98 -38.46 19.18
N SER A 22 29.58 -39.72 19.10
CA SER A 22 28.58 -40.20 18.14
C SER A 22 27.33 -39.32 18.26
N ILE A 23 27.19 -38.35 17.34
CA ILE A 23 25.96 -37.58 17.17
C ILE A 23 24.93 -38.58 16.63
N GLN A 24 24.25 -39.27 17.55
CA GLN A 24 22.92 -39.79 17.27
C GLN A 24 22.16 -38.63 16.63
N SER A 25 21.84 -38.79 15.34
CA SER A 25 21.02 -37.89 14.53
C SER A 25 20.18 -36.96 15.40
N SER A 26 20.71 -35.77 15.70
CA SER A 26 19.97 -34.76 16.43
C SER A 26 19.00 -34.18 15.43
N GLN A 27 17.86 -34.86 15.26
CA GLN A 27 16.72 -34.29 14.58
C GLN A 27 16.51 -32.90 15.18
N LYS A 28 16.69 -31.85 14.37
CA LYS A 28 16.38 -30.48 14.79
C LYS A 28 14.99 -30.50 15.41
N ILE A 29 14.90 -30.27 16.71
CA ILE A 29 13.63 -30.24 17.43
C ILE A 29 12.83 -29.11 16.79
N THR A 30 11.90 -29.48 15.91
CA THR A 30 11.08 -28.53 15.18
C THR A 30 9.85 -28.29 16.03
N ILE A 31 9.85 -27.18 16.77
CA ILE A 31 8.69 -26.81 17.55
C ILE A 31 7.62 -26.31 16.58
N HIS A 32 6.52 -27.06 16.46
CA HIS A 32 5.38 -26.63 15.67
C HIS A 32 4.74 -25.39 16.29
N ALA A 33 4.28 -24.46 15.45
CA ALA A 33 3.60 -23.24 15.89
C ALA A 33 2.42 -23.53 16.84
N ASN A 34 1.70 -24.65 16.63
CA ASN A 34 0.62 -25.07 17.51
C ASN A 34 1.08 -25.39 18.93
N THR A 35 2.24 -26.03 19.08
CA THR A 35 2.84 -26.31 20.39
C THR A 35 3.19 -24.99 21.07
N THR A 36 3.84 -24.05 20.36
CA THR A 36 4.16 -22.72 20.89
C THR A 36 2.93 -21.94 21.33
N ARG A 37 1.85 -21.91 20.52
CA ARG A 37 0.60 -21.23 20.87
C ARG A 37 -0.03 -21.78 22.15
N ARG A 38 -0.06 -23.11 22.30
CA ARG A 38 -0.57 -23.77 23.52
C ARG A 38 0.23 -23.37 24.76
N TRP A 39 1.56 -23.32 24.64
CA TRP A 39 2.43 -22.86 25.72
C TRP A 39 2.23 -21.38 26.05
N LEU A 40 2.09 -20.51 25.04
CA LEU A 40 1.80 -19.09 25.25
C LEU A 40 0.51 -18.89 26.04
N HIS A 41 -0.56 -19.62 25.69
CA HIS A 41 -1.80 -19.61 26.48
C HIS A 41 -1.58 -20.10 27.93
N ARG A 42 -0.84 -21.20 28.12
CA ARG A 42 -0.53 -21.73 29.45
C ARG A 42 0.30 -20.76 30.31
N LEU A 43 1.14 -19.94 29.68
CA LEU A 43 1.93 -18.89 30.33
C LEU A 43 1.13 -17.60 30.58
N GLY A 44 -0.17 -17.58 30.27
CA GLY A 44 -1.06 -16.44 30.49
C GLY A 44 -1.04 -15.40 29.37
N TYR A 45 -0.45 -15.72 28.21
CA TYR A 45 -0.52 -14.86 27.04
C TYR A 45 -1.80 -15.09 26.25
N SER A 46 -2.30 -14.02 25.64
CA SER A 46 -3.46 -14.03 24.75
C SER A 46 -3.13 -13.25 23.49
N TRP A 47 -3.57 -13.76 22.35
CA TRP A 47 -3.46 -13.04 21.09
C TRP A 47 -4.54 -11.97 21.05
N LYS A 48 -4.13 -10.70 21.11
CA LYS A 48 -5.05 -9.55 21.17
C LYS A 48 -4.62 -8.48 20.19
N GLU A 49 -5.61 -7.75 19.70
CA GLU A 49 -5.41 -6.55 18.92
C GLU A 49 -4.90 -5.42 19.82
N VAL A 50 -3.84 -4.74 19.39
CA VAL A 50 -3.31 -3.55 20.05
C VAL A 50 -4.13 -2.35 19.59
N LYS A 51 -5.18 -2.02 20.36
CA LYS A 51 -6.06 -0.90 20.04
C LYS A 51 -5.40 0.42 20.42
N LYS A 52 -4.98 1.21 19.43
CA LYS A 52 -4.90 2.68 19.56
C LYS A 52 -6.31 3.22 19.36
N GLY A 53 -6.67 4.29 20.07
CA GLY A 53 -8.01 4.89 20.05
C GLY A 53 -8.59 5.00 18.64
N VAL A 54 -9.83 4.55 18.48
CA VAL A 54 -10.53 4.39 17.21
C VAL A 54 -10.87 5.79 16.66
N TYR A 55 -10.43 6.07 15.43
CA TYR A 55 -10.96 7.18 14.66
C TYR A 55 -12.46 6.93 14.45
N LYS A 56 -13.32 7.78 15.00
CA LYS A 56 -14.76 7.68 14.76
C LYS A 56 -15.01 8.27 13.39
N ASP A 57 -15.13 7.38 12.41
CA ASP A 57 -15.48 7.71 11.05
C ASP A 57 -16.88 8.33 11.01
N GLY A 58 -16.98 9.52 10.42
CA GLY A 58 -18.23 10.26 10.23
C GLY A 58 -19.06 9.74 9.05
N HIS A 59 -18.71 8.58 8.50
CA HIS A 59 -19.37 7.94 7.37
C HIS A 59 -20.86 7.69 7.58
N GLU A 60 -21.27 7.39 8.82
CA GLU A 60 -22.68 7.10 9.18
C GLU A 60 -23.48 8.35 9.56
N ARG A 61 -22.93 9.56 9.35
CA ARG A 61 -23.72 10.79 9.52
C ARG A 61 -24.82 10.85 8.47
N GLU A 62 -25.98 11.37 8.87
CA GLU A 62 -27.18 11.38 8.03
C GLU A 62 -26.96 12.09 6.68
N ASP A 63 -26.27 13.23 6.68
CA ASP A 63 -25.92 13.98 5.48
C ASP A 63 -25.03 13.16 4.51
N VAL A 64 -24.03 12.46 5.04
CA VAL A 64 -23.13 11.59 4.27
C VAL A 64 -23.89 10.41 3.67
N VAL A 65 -24.76 9.77 4.46
CA VAL A 65 -25.59 8.65 4.00
C VAL A 65 -26.56 9.10 2.90
N VAL A 66 -27.19 10.26 3.07
CA VAL A 66 -28.09 10.86 2.07
C VAL A 66 -27.34 11.13 0.76
N TYR A 67 -26.15 11.74 0.81
CA TYR A 67 -25.33 11.98 -0.38
C TYR A 67 -24.91 10.67 -1.06
N ARG A 68 -24.42 9.70 -0.27
CA ARG A 68 -24.01 8.37 -0.76
C ARG A 68 -25.15 7.69 -1.53
N GLN A 69 -26.34 7.64 -0.94
CA GLN A 69 -27.48 6.92 -1.51
C GLN A 69 -28.14 7.67 -2.67
N ASN A 70 -28.25 9.00 -2.58
CA ASN A 70 -29.04 9.77 -3.54
C ASN A 70 -28.25 10.38 -4.67
N VAL A 71 -26.93 10.55 -4.52
CA VAL A 71 -26.06 11.16 -5.52
C VAL A 71 -25.02 10.14 -5.97
N PHE A 72 -24.09 9.75 -5.09
CA PHE A 72 -22.92 8.96 -5.48
C PHE A 72 -23.29 7.62 -6.13
N LEU A 73 -24.11 6.80 -5.47
CA LEU A 73 -24.48 5.48 -5.99
C LEU A 73 -25.33 5.56 -7.25
N LYS A 74 -26.19 6.58 -7.39
CA LYS A 74 -26.98 6.77 -8.61
C LYS A 74 -26.09 7.16 -9.79
N THR A 75 -25.18 8.11 -9.59
CA THR A 75 -24.19 8.50 -10.61
C THR A 75 -23.33 7.30 -11.02
N LEU A 76 -22.92 6.46 -10.08
CA LEU A 76 -22.13 5.28 -10.39
C LEU A 76 -22.95 4.24 -11.17
N GLU A 77 -24.21 4.01 -10.80
CA GLU A 77 -25.11 3.10 -11.52
C GLU A 77 -25.39 3.58 -12.95
N ASP A 78 -25.51 4.89 -13.17
CA ASP A 78 -25.68 5.48 -14.51
C ASP A 78 -24.43 5.28 -15.39
N LEU A 79 -23.24 5.32 -14.80
CA LEU A 79 -21.96 5.12 -15.50
C LEU A 79 -21.59 3.65 -15.68
N LYS A 80 -22.09 2.76 -14.82
CA LYS A 80 -21.80 1.33 -14.79
C LYS A 80 -21.87 0.62 -16.15
N PRO A 81 -22.82 0.89 -17.07
CA PRO A 81 -22.85 0.25 -18.38
C PRO A 81 -21.63 0.53 -19.26
N ARG A 82 -20.83 1.55 -18.91
CA ARG A 82 -19.62 1.96 -19.64
C ARG A 82 -18.33 1.63 -18.89
N ILE A 83 -18.41 1.09 -17.68
CA ILE A 83 -17.25 0.83 -16.81
C ILE A 83 -16.81 -0.63 -16.96
N PRO A 84 -15.52 -0.91 -17.26
CA PRO A 84 -14.99 -2.25 -17.20
C PRO A 84 -14.89 -2.74 -15.76
N TYR A 85 -15.14 -4.02 -15.55
CA TYR A 85 -15.22 -4.62 -14.22
C TYR A 85 -14.17 -5.72 -14.03
N PRO A 86 -13.31 -5.64 -12.99
CA PRO A 86 -12.34 -6.68 -12.70
C PRO A 86 -13.02 -7.91 -12.09
N ILE A 87 -12.93 -9.05 -12.78
CA ILE A 87 -13.30 -10.37 -12.27
C ILE A 87 -12.15 -10.87 -11.41
N ARG A 88 -12.47 -11.23 -10.16
CA ARG A 88 -11.48 -11.67 -9.17
C ARG A 88 -11.60 -13.16 -8.89
N ASP A 89 -10.46 -13.81 -8.70
CA ASP A 89 -10.38 -15.21 -8.29
C ASP A 89 -10.74 -15.37 -6.79
N SER A 90 -10.63 -16.60 -6.29
CA SER A 90 -10.89 -16.90 -4.86
C SER A 90 -9.89 -16.25 -3.89
N ASN A 91 -8.71 -15.84 -4.37
CA ASN A 91 -7.69 -15.16 -3.57
C ASN A 91 -7.88 -13.63 -3.58
N GLY A 92 -8.78 -13.13 -4.45
CA GLY A 92 -9.04 -11.71 -4.64
C GLY A 92 -8.14 -11.06 -5.69
N ASP A 93 -7.33 -11.83 -6.41
CA ASP A 93 -6.50 -11.34 -7.51
C ASP A 93 -7.35 -11.14 -8.77
N VAL A 94 -7.01 -10.14 -9.58
CA VAL A 94 -7.73 -9.88 -10.84
C VAL A 94 -7.32 -10.93 -11.86
N GLU A 95 -8.27 -11.79 -12.25
CA GLU A 95 -8.08 -12.83 -13.26
C GLU A 95 -8.32 -12.27 -14.66
N GLU A 96 -9.41 -11.52 -14.81
CA GLU A 96 -9.82 -10.92 -16.07
C GLU A 96 -10.49 -9.57 -15.82
N VAL A 97 -10.52 -8.71 -16.84
CA VAL A 97 -11.31 -7.48 -16.82
C VAL A 97 -12.40 -7.59 -17.89
N GLU A 98 -13.65 -7.66 -17.46
CA GLU A 98 -14.81 -7.69 -18.34
C GLU A 98 -15.06 -6.30 -18.94
N ILE A 99 -15.13 -6.22 -20.26
CA ILE A 99 -15.41 -4.98 -20.99
C ILE A 99 -16.89 -4.99 -21.40
N PRO A 100 -17.70 -4.00 -20.97
CA PRO A 100 -19.12 -3.99 -21.30
C PRO A 100 -19.37 -3.67 -22.78
N TYR A 101 -20.53 -4.10 -23.28
CA TYR A 101 -20.99 -3.70 -24.60
C TYR A 101 -21.38 -2.21 -24.59
N LEU A 102 -20.71 -1.42 -25.44
CA LEU A 102 -20.95 0.00 -25.56
C LEU A 102 -21.98 0.30 -26.66
N LYS A 103 -22.87 1.25 -26.39
CA LYS A 103 -23.76 1.77 -27.42
C LYS A 103 -22.94 2.57 -28.45
N PRO A 104 -23.40 2.67 -29.71
CA PRO A 104 -22.73 3.49 -30.71
C PRO A 104 -22.56 4.94 -30.22
N GLY A 105 -21.32 5.44 -30.20
CA GLY A 105 -20.96 6.78 -29.74
C GLY A 105 -20.55 6.89 -28.27
N ASP A 106 -20.79 5.86 -27.46
CA ASP A 106 -20.30 5.84 -26.08
C ASP A 106 -18.81 5.49 -26.04
N LYS A 107 -18.07 6.20 -25.17
CA LYS A 107 -16.67 5.85 -24.85
C LYS A 107 -16.63 4.93 -23.64
N LEU A 108 -15.71 3.96 -23.66
CA LEU A 108 -15.39 3.17 -22.48
C LEU A 108 -14.92 4.10 -21.36
N CYS A 109 -15.49 3.93 -20.17
CA CYS A 109 -15.21 4.77 -19.01
C CYS A 109 -14.30 4.00 -18.04
N ILE A 110 -13.02 4.34 -18.01
CA ILE A 110 -12.05 3.65 -17.16
C ILE A 110 -12.04 4.30 -15.78
N PRO A 111 -12.42 3.58 -14.70
CA PRO A 111 -12.30 4.11 -13.36
C PRO A 111 -10.81 4.18 -12.97
N VAL A 112 -10.40 5.33 -12.50
CA VAL A 112 -9.06 5.58 -11.97
C VAL A 112 -9.21 5.93 -10.50
N THR A 113 -9.01 4.94 -9.63
CA THR A 113 -9.07 5.12 -8.18
C THR A 113 -7.73 5.61 -7.67
N HIS A 114 -7.75 6.62 -6.81
CA HIS A 114 -6.58 7.14 -6.12
C HIS A 114 -6.70 6.96 -4.61
N ASP A 115 -5.59 6.59 -3.98
CA ASP A 115 -5.47 6.54 -2.53
C ASP A 115 -4.02 6.75 -2.09
N GLU A 116 -3.87 7.13 -0.83
CA GLU A 116 -2.60 7.44 -0.18
C GLU A 116 -2.36 6.51 1.00
N ALA A 117 -1.18 5.90 1.04
CA ALA A 117 -0.77 5.02 2.12
C ALA A 117 0.52 5.52 2.76
N THR A 118 0.53 5.61 4.09
CA THR A 118 1.75 5.88 4.85
C THR A 118 2.27 4.61 5.49
N CYS A 119 3.56 4.30 5.32
CA CYS A 119 4.24 3.28 6.10
C CYS A 119 5.38 3.91 6.91
N ASN A 120 5.48 3.56 8.19
CA ASN A 120 6.45 4.15 9.11
C ASN A 120 7.44 3.10 9.62
N ALA A 121 8.67 3.51 9.90
CA ALA A 121 9.74 2.63 10.37
C ALA A 121 9.41 1.90 11.69
N ASN A 122 8.57 2.49 12.55
CA ASN A 122 8.14 1.89 13.81
C ASN A 122 6.71 1.34 13.74
N ASP A 123 6.12 1.17 12.55
CA ASP A 123 4.87 0.43 12.41
C ASP A 123 5.10 -1.03 12.85
N GLY A 124 4.26 -1.49 13.77
CA GLY A 124 4.37 -2.80 14.40
C GLY A 124 3.09 -3.60 14.21
N PRO A 125 3.14 -4.93 14.38
CA PRO A 125 2.02 -5.82 14.08
C PRO A 125 0.75 -5.41 14.85
N HIS A 126 -0.40 -5.42 14.18
CA HIS A 126 -1.68 -5.03 14.79
C HIS A 126 -2.10 -5.98 15.93
N TYR A 127 -1.66 -7.23 15.86
CA TYR A 127 -1.90 -8.25 16.86
C TYR A 127 -0.59 -8.71 17.49
N GLN A 128 -0.60 -8.90 18.80
CA GLN A 128 0.54 -9.42 19.52
C GLN A 128 0.09 -10.32 20.67
N TRP A 129 0.98 -11.19 21.15
CA TRP A 129 0.76 -11.96 22.36
C TRP A 129 0.95 -11.03 23.57
N ILE A 130 -0.12 -10.81 24.33
CA ILE A 130 -0.16 -9.93 25.50
C ILE A 130 -0.42 -10.79 26.74
N LYS A 131 0.37 -10.58 27.79
CA LYS A 131 0.19 -11.21 29.09
C LYS A 131 -0.55 -10.25 30.01
N GLY A 132 -1.79 -10.59 30.40
CA GLY A 132 -2.64 -9.67 31.18
C GLY A 132 -2.88 -8.34 30.44
N ASP A 133 -2.51 -7.24 31.11
CA ASP A 133 -2.58 -5.86 30.60
C ASP A 133 -1.20 -5.28 30.24
N GLU A 134 -0.14 -6.11 30.24
CA GLU A 134 1.22 -5.71 29.91
C GLU A 134 1.37 -5.52 28.40
N ASN A 135 1.10 -4.32 27.93
CA ASN A 135 1.39 -3.95 26.55
C ASN A 135 2.90 -3.75 26.37
N LEU A 136 3.48 -4.44 25.38
CA LEU A 136 4.84 -4.14 24.92
C LEU A 136 4.95 -2.65 24.58
N LEU A 137 5.90 -1.96 25.22
CA LEU A 137 6.18 -0.56 24.96
C LEU A 137 6.68 -0.41 23.53
N ARG A 138 5.86 0.22 22.67
CA ARG A 138 6.29 0.66 21.35
C ARG A 138 7.06 1.95 21.47
N LYS A 139 8.03 2.17 20.57
CA LYS A 139 8.66 3.49 20.43
C LYS A 139 7.55 4.54 20.27
N LYS A 140 7.67 5.64 21.02
CA LYS A 140 6.65 6.69 21.07
C LYS A 140 6.51 7.42 19.72
N SER A 141 7.61 7.56 18.98
CA SER A 141 7.59 8.13 17.63
C SER A 141 7.24 7.07 16.58
N ARG A 142 6.58 7.50 15.50
CA ARG A 142 6.35 6.65 14.31
C ARG A 142 7.65 6.32 13.56
N GLY A 143 8.72 7.08 13.79
CA GLY A 143 9.96 6.96 13.04
C GLY A 143 9.84 7.65 11.67
N GLN A 144 10.77 7.36 10.77
CA GLN A 144 10.71 7.85 9.39
C GLN A 144 9.49 7.25 8.68
N GLY A 145 8.67 8.10 8.06
CA GLY A 145 7.56 7.69 7.21
C GLY A 145 7.95 7.65 5.74
N LEU A 146 7.27 6.81 4.97
CA LEU A 146 7.12 6.90 3.53
C LEU A 146 5.64 7.11 3.23
N HIS A 147 5.35 8.07 2.38
CA HIS A 147 4.02 8.35 1.85
C HIS A 147 3.98 7.89 0.40
N ILE A 148 3.02 7.01 0.11
CA ILE A 148 2.89 6.35 -1.18
C ILE A 148 1.57 6.82 -1.77
N SER A 149 1.63 7.45 -2.94
CA SER A 149 0.46 7.93 -3.67
C SER A 149 0.32 7.15 -4.96
N LYS A 150 -0.85 6.53 -5.18
CA LYS A 150 -1.07 5.61 -6.29
C LYS A 150 -2.39 5.85 -6.99
N PHE A 151 -2.37 5.72 -8.31
CA PHE A 151 -3.55 5.67 -9.17
C PHE A 151 -3.64 4.24 -9.74
N ILE A 152 -4.82 3.65 -9.62
CA ILE A 152 -5.11 2.26 -9.97
C ILE A 152 -6.31 2.24 -10.92
N THR A 153 -6.20 1.42 -11.96
CA THR A 153 -7.28 1.10 -12.90
C THR A 153 -7.65 -0.38 -12.74
N PRO A 154 -8.73 -0.87 -13.38
CA PRO A 154 -9.05 -2.30 -13.38
C PRO A 154 -7.92 -3.19 -13.91
N TYR A 155 -7.01 -2.63 -14.71
CA TYR A 155 -5.86 -3.32 -15.31
C TYR A 155 -4.59 -3.23 -14.45
N GLY A 156 -4.65 -2.60 -13.27
CA GLY A 156 -3.52 -2.47 -12.35
C GLY A 156 -3.09 -1.02 -12.15
N ARG A 157 -1.79 -0.78 -12.00
CA ARG A 157 -1.28 0.58 -11.75
C ARG A 157 -1.40 1.41 -13.02
N LEU A 158 -1.87 2.65 -12.89
CA LEU A 158 -1.92 3.57 -14.02
C LEU A 158 -0.50 3.81 -14.56
N CYS A 159 -0.29 3.38 -15.80
CA CYS A 159 0.94 3.61 -16.53
C CYS A 159 0.72 3.59 -18.04
N VAL A 160 1.68 4.14 -18.77
CA VAL A 160 1.79 3.93 -20.23
C VAL A 160 2.51 2.61 -20.48
N PRO A 161 1.84 1.58 -21.05
CA PRO A 161 2.49 0.31 -21.38
C PRO A 161 3.63 0.49 -22.38
N GLN A 162 4.70 -0.30 -22.25
CA GLN A 162 5.83 -0.26 -23.20
C GLN A 162 5.42 -0.63 -24.63
N CYS A 163 4.38 -1.46 -24.77
CA CYS A 163 3.85 -1.86 -26.06
C CYS A 163 3.06 -0.76 -26.77
N GLU A 164 2.54 0.23 -26.04
CA GLU A 164 1.78 1.35 -26.62
C GLU A 164 2.71 2.47 -27.07
N LEU A 165 3.67 2.85 -26.20
CA LEU A 165 4.66 3.89 -26.50
C LEU A 165 6.04 3.42 -26.06
N SER A 166 7.04 3.58 -26.92
CA SER A 166 8.45 3.42 -26.57
C SER A 166 8.94 4.55 -25.65
N ASP A 167 10.10 4.38 -24.99
CA ASP A 167 10.63 5.43 -24.09
C ASP A 167 10.99 6.72 -24.86
N GLN A 168 11.33 6.61 -26.14
CA GLN A 168 11.61 7.77 -26.99
C GLN A 168 10.33 8.56 -27.30
N GLU A 169 9.25 7.86 -27.64
CA GLU A 169 7.94 8.49 -27.89
C GLU A 169 7.35 9.08 -26.60
N LEU A 170 7.55 8.40 -25.46
CA LEU A 170 7.15 8.91 -24.14
C LEU A 170 7.74 10.31 -23.88
N ILE A 171 9.03 10.50 -24.17
CA ILE A 171 9.71 11.80 -24.02
C ILE A 171 9.18 12.83 -25.02
N GLN A 172 8.83 12.43 -26.24
CA GLN A 172 8.21 13.32 -27.23
C GLN A 172 6.83 13.82 -26.79
N HIS A 173 6.11 13.03 -25.99
CA HIS A 173 4.86 13.40 -25.34
C HIS A 173 5.07 14.18 -24.03
N GLU A 174 6.28 14.67 -23.74
CA GLU A 174 6.65 15.39 -22.50
C GLU A 174 6.39 14.58 -21.22
N LEU A 175 6.30 13.25 -21.34
CA LEU A 175 6.15 12.33 -20.23
C LEU A 175 7.52 11.77 -19.85
N HIS A 176 8.01 12.12 -18.66
CA HIS A 176 9.30 11.66 -18.15
C HIS A 176 9.22 10.41 -17.26
N LYS A 177 8.00 9.94 -16.98
CA LYS A 177 7.74 8.73 -16.18
C LYS A 177 6.57 7.96 -16.79
N ARG A 178 6.69 6.64 -16.82
CA ARG A 178 5.59 5.74 -17.23
C ARG A 178 4.52 5.58 -16.17
N TYR A 179 4.94 5.52 -14.91
CA TYR A 179 4.06 5.37 -13.76
C TYR A 179 3.87 6.71 -13.08
N VAL A 180 2.64 6.98 -12.65
CA VAL A 180 2.34 8.18 -11.85
C VAL A 180 2.62 7.98 -10.35
N THR A 181 2.88 6.74 -9.93
CA THR A 181 3.12 6.39 -8.52
C THR A 181 4.30 7.19 -7.97
N GLU A 182 4.10 7.87 -6.85
CA GLU A 182 5.16 8.56 -6.12
C GLU A 182 5.33 7.95 -4.73
N ILE A 183 6.58 7.96 -4.27
CA ILE A 183 6.96 7.56 -2.93
C ILE A 183 7.79 8.71 -2.36
N ILE A 184 7.25 9.38 -1.36
CA ILE A 184 7.88 10.52 -0.70
C ILE A 184 8.31 10.11 0.69
N GLN A 185 9.53 10.46 1.07
CA GLN A 185 10.00 10.29 2.44
C GLN A 185 9.38 11.39 3.30
N CYS A 186 8.54 11.02 4.27
CA CYS A 186 7.82 11.95 5.13
C CYS A 186 8.44 12.03 6.53
N GLY A 187 8.84 13.24 6.92
CA GLY A 187 9.49 13.55 8.19
C GLY A 187 10.46 14.72 8.06
N GLY A 188 10.59 15.52 9.11
CA GLY A 188 11.34 16.79 9.05
C GLY A 188 10.53 17.87 8.33
N ASP A 189 11.10 18.44 7.26
CA ASP A 189 10.50 19.55 6.50
C ASP A 189 9.67 19.10 5.28
N ILE A 190 9.65 17.80 4.98
CA ILE A 190 8.96 17.25 3.81
C ILE A 190 7.58 16.74 4.23
N TRP A 191 6.56 17.45 3.77
CA TRP A 191 5.16 17.15 4.01
C TRP A 191 4.42 16.98 2.68
N TRP A 192 3.43 16.10 2.69
CA TRP A 192 2.48 15.98 1.59
C TRP A 192 1.51 17.17 1.64
N ASP A 193 1.43 17.93 0.56
CA ASP A 193 0.54 19.09 0.45
C ASP A 193 -0.43 18.98 -0.74
N GLN A 194 -1.28 19.98 -0.88
CA GLN A 194 -2.32 20.05 -1.92
C GLN A 194 -1.72 20.24 -3.32
N ASP A 195 -0.60 20.94 -3.45
CA ASP A 195 0.01 21.19 -4.75
C ASP A 195 0.58 19.88 -5.32
N HIS A 196 1.09 19.01 -4.45
CA HIS A 196 1.50 17.67 -4.84
C HIS A 196 0.32 16.91 -5.48
N ILE A 197 -0.87 16.87 -4.86
CA ILE A 197 -1.98 16.08 -5.42
C ILE A 197 -2.48 16.63 -6.75
N VAL A 198 -2.55 17.97 -6.90
CA VAL A 198 -2.94 18.60 -8.17
C VAL A 198 -1.93 18.23 -9.26
N GLN A 199 -0.63 18.42 -9.01
CA GLN A 199 0.42 18.07 -9.97
C GLN A 199 0.41 16.58 -10.32
N ARG A 200 0.14 15.70 -9.35
CA ARG A 200 0.02 14.26 -9.60
C ARG A 200 -1.20 13.94 -10.44
N THR A 201 -2.33 14.59 -10.19
CA THR A 201 -3.56 14.38 -10.96
C THR A 201 -3.38 14.85 -12.40
N LEU A 202 -2.74 15.99 -12.63
CA LEU A 202 -2.39 16.46 -13.98
C LEU A 202 -1.47 15.45 -14.70
N THR A 203 -0.46 14.93 -14.00
CA THR A 203 0.41 13.89 -14.56
C THR A 203 -0.39 12.61 -14.86
N ALA A 204 -1.33 12.24 -13.99
CA ALA A 204 -2.18 11.06 -14.16
C ALA A 204 -3.10 11.21 -15.37
N ILE A 205 -3.63 12.40 -15.63
CA ILE A 205 -4.43 12.71 -16.83
C ILE A 205 -3.58 12.51 -18.09
N ASN A 206 -2.38 13.09 -18.16
CA ASN A 206 -1.52 12.94 -19.34
C ASN A 206 -1.13 11.48 -19.59
N ILE A 207 -0.79 10.73 -18.53
CA ILE A 207 -0.50 9.30 -18.62
C ILE A 207 -1.75 8.52 -19.06
N PHE A 208 -2.93 8.88 -18.55
CA PHE A 208 -4.18 8.24 -18.92
C PHE A 208 -4.51 8.44 -20.40
N GLU A 209 -4.40 9.66 -20.90
CA GLU A 209 -4.67 9.98 -22.31
C GLU A 209 -3.74 9.22 -23.26
N ALA A 210 -2.48 9.05 -22.87
CA ALA A 210 -1.51 8.25 -23.60
C ALA A 210 -1.79 6.73 -23.52
N ALA A 211 -2.18 6.22 -22.35
CA ALA A 211 -2.39 4.79 -22.12
C ALA A 211 -3.75 4.26 -22.60
N TYR A 212 -4.79 5.11 -22.63
CA TYR A 212 -6.17 4.73 -22.91
C TYR A 212 -6.80 5.63 -23.97
N ALA A 213 -6.15 5.71 -25.14
CA ALA A 213 -6.60 6.53 -26.26
C ALA A 213 -8.07 6.22 -26.62
N GLY A 214 -8.90 7.26 -26.75
CA GLY A 214 -10.32 7.14 -27.08
C GLY A 214 -11.24 6.75 -25.92
N CYS A 215 -10.70 6.45 -24.74
CA CYS A 215 -11.48 6.20 -23.52
C CYS A 215 -11.79 7.51 -22.77
N GLN A 216 -12.65 7.40 -21.76
CA GLN A 216 -12.96 8.48 -20.81
C GLN A 216 -12.49 8.05 -19.41
N ALA A 217 -11.76 8.91 -18.70
CA ALA A 217 -11.42 8.65 -17.31
C ALA A 217 -12.58 8.98 -16.37
N LEU A 218 -12.77 8.14 -15.35
CA LEU A 218 -13.56 8.46 -14.16
C LEU A 218 -12.61 8.44 -12.95
N PHE A 219 -12.14 9.61 -12.55
CA PHE A 219 -11.29 9.71 -11.36
C PHE A 219 -12.12 9.60 -10.09
N LEU A 220 -11.71 8.71 -9.19
CA LEU A 220 -12.35 8.45 -7.91
C LEU A 220 -11.35 8.73 -6.79
N PHE A 221 -11.67 9.74 -5.98
CA PHE A 221 -10.89 10.17 -4.83
C PHE A 221 -11.70 9.98 -3.55
N ASP A 222 -11.03 9.82 -2.42
CA ASP A 222 -11.67 10.02 -1.14
C ASP A 222 -11.89 11.52 -0.85
N ASN A 223 -12.67 11.83 0.19
CA ASN A 223 -12.95 13.20 0.61
C ASN A 223 -11.94 13.70 1.65
N ALA A 224 -10.67 13.29 1.58
CA ALA A 224 -9.64 13.82 2.45
C ALA A 224 -9.53 15.34 2.30
N THR A 225 -9.20 16.05 3.38
CA THR A 225 -9.07 17.52 3.34
C THR A 225 -7.95 17.98 2.41
N SER A 226 -6.92 17.16 2.19
CA SER A 226 -5.88 17.38 1.18
C SER A 226 -6.45 17.45 -0.23
N HIS A 227 -7.54 16.72 -0.52
CA HIS A 227 -8.19 16.67 -1.83
C HIS A 227 -9.18 17.82 -2.05
N SER A 228 -9.54 18.53 -0.98
CA SER A 228 -10.39 19.74 -1.03
C SER A 228 -9.58 20.98 -1.42
N ALA A 229 -8.72 20.83 -2.44
CA ALA A 229 -7.91 21.93 -2.96
C ALA A 229 -8.81 22.87 -3.76
N PHE A 230 -8.90 24.10 -3.28
CA PHE A 230 -9.53 25.20 -4.03
C PHE A 230 -8.54 25.73 -5.07
N ALA A 231 -9.04 26.20 -6.20
CA ALA A 231 -8.20 26.77 -7.24
C ALA A 231 -7.42 28.01 -6.72
N GLU A 232 -6.28 28.34 -7.35
CA GLU A 232 -5.47 29.49 -6.93
C GLU A 232 -6.23 30.81 -7.00
N ASP A 233 -7.18 30.92 -7.93
CA ASP A 233 -8.05 32.06 -8.18
C ASP A 233 -9.38 31.99 -7.42
N GLU A 234 -9.59 30.96 -6.59
CA GLU A 234 -10.84 30.78 -5.86
C GLU A 234 -10.91 31.66 -4.60
N LEU A 235 -12.04 32.35 -4.44
CA LEU A 235 -12.26 33.26 -3.32
C LEU A 235 -12.39 32.48 -1.99
N LYS A 236 -11.35 32.52 -1.16
CA LYS A 236 -11.34 31.89 0.18
C LYS A 236 -11.82 32.89 1.24
N SER A 237 -13.02 32.69 1.78
CA SER A 237 -13.56 33.54 2.86
C SER A 237 -12.85 33.39 4.20
N SER A 238 -11.94 32.42 4.35
CA SER A 238 -11.20 32.11 5.58
C SER A 238 -9.78 32.70 5.66
N LYS A 239 -9.35 33.50 4.68
CA LYS A 239 -8.14 34.34 4.78
C LYS A 239 -8.55 35.78 5.07
N ILE A 240 -8.75 36.12 6.35
CA ILE A 240 -8.75 37.49 6.86
C ILE A 240 -7.64 37.60 7.89
#